data_AF-Q46KR7-F1
#
_entry.id   AF-Q46KR7-F1
#
_cell.length_a   1.000
_cell.length_b   1.000
_cell.length_c   1.000
_cell.angle_alpha   90.00
_cell.angle_beta   90.00
_cell.angle_gamma   90.00
#
_symmetry.space_group_name_H-M   'P 1'
#
loop_
_entity.id
_entity.type
_entity.pdbx_description
1 polymer ?
#
loop_
_entity_poly.entity_id
_entity_poly.type
_entity_poly.pdbx_seq_one_letter_code
_entity_poly.pdbx_strand_id
1 'polypeptide(L)' 'MKNQTTETPRVEEGKVIAERLNGYAAFVGCWALIGAYLTTGQIIPGIV' A
#
# COMPACT_ATOMS: atom_id res chain seq x y z
N MET A 1 37.54 19.21 0.59
CA MET A 1 36.24 18.99 -0.08
C MET A 1 35.93 17.51 0.05
N LYS A 2 34.86 17.09 0.74
CA LYS A 2 34.50 15.66 0.87
C LYS A 2 33.50 15.32 -0.23
N ASN A 3 33.95 14.57 -1.22
CA ASN A 3 33.20 14.13 -2.40
C ASN A 3 32.23 13.04 -1.94
N GLN A 4 30.98 13.44 -1.66
CA GLN A 4 29.89 12.52 -1.41
C GLN A 4 29.41 11.99 -2.76
N THR A 5 30.02 10.90 -3.22
CA THR A 5 29.40 10.03 -4.22
C THR A 5 28.14 9.49 -3.58
N THR A 6 26.98 9.98 -4.00
CA THR A 6 25.68 9.44 -3.59
C THR A 6 25.58 8.03 -4.14
N GLU A 7 26.05 7.05 -3.38
CA GLU A 7 25.78 5.63 -3.61
C GLU A 7 24.26 5.47 -3.56
N THR A 8 23.59 5.48 -4.72
CA THR A 8 22.18 5.13 -4.80
C THR A 8 22.03 3.75 -4.18
N PRO A 9 21.30 3.61 -3.05
CA PRO A 9 21.15 2.31 -2.42
C PRO A 9 20.53 1.39 -3.47
N ARG A 10 21.25 0.34 -3.86
CA ARG A 10 20.74 -0.70 -4.75
C ARG A 10 19.48 -1.22 -4.08
N VAL A 11 18.31 -0.81 -4.59
CA VAL A 11 17.02 -1.26 -4.05
C VAL A 11 17.04 -2.77 -4.15
N GLU A 12 17.07 -3.45 -3.00
CA GLU A 12 17.04 -4.90 -2.95
C GLU A 12 15.80 -5.36 -3.71
N GLU A 13 15.94 -6.33 -4.62
CA GLU A 13 14.83 -6.76 -5.49
C GLU A 13 13.57 -7.13 -4.68
N GLY A 14 13.76 -7.67 -3.47
CA GLY A 14 12.66 -7.98 -2.54
C GLY A 14 11.85 -6.76 -2.10
N LYS A 15 12.45 -5.57 -1.99
CA LYS A 15 11.75 -4.34 -1.62
C LYS A 15 10.81 -3.86 -2.73
N VAL A 16 11.24 -3.96 -3.98
CA VAL A 16 10.40 -3.61 -5.15
C VAL A 16 9.15 -4.51 -5.21
N ILE A 17 9.33 -5.81 -4.94
CA ILE A 17 8.22 -6.76 -4.89
C ILE A 17 7.28 -6.43 -3.72
N ALA A 18 7.82 -6.13 -2.54
CA ALA A 18 7.04 -5.76 -1.37
C ALA A 18 6.24 -4.46 -1.58
N GLU A 19 6.85 -3.44 -2.17
CA GLU A 19 6.19 -2.18 -2.51
C GLU A 19 5.05 -2.39 -3.50
N ARG A 20 5.27 -3.21 -4.53
CA ARG A 20 4.24 -3.54 -5.53
C ARG A 20 3.10 -4.34 -4.93
N LEU A 21 3.39 -5.34 -4.09
CA LEU A 21 2.37 -6.13 -3.40
C LEU A 21 1.54 -5.28 -2.43
N ASN A 22 2.19 -4.41 -1.67
CA ASN A 22 1.51 -3.47 -0.77
C ASN A 22 0.62 -2.50 -1.56
N GLY A 23 1.12 -1.95 -2.68
CA GLY A 23 0.32 -1.11 -3.57
C GLY A 23 -0.96 -1.80 -4.07
N TYR A 24 -0.87 -3.07 -4.47
CA TYR A 24 -2.06 -3.84 -4.87
C TYR A 24 -3.02 -4.10 -3.71
N ALA A 25 -2.50 -4.48 -2.53
CA ALA A 25 -3.32 -4.70 -1.35
C ALA A 25 -4.06 -3.42 -0.91
N ALA A 26 -3.38 -2.27 -0.94
CA ALA A 26 -3.97 -0.98 -0.64
C ALA A 26 -5.08 -0.59 -1.64
N PHE A 27 -4.85 -0.79 -2.94
CA PHE A 27 -5.86 -0.51 -3.96
C PHE A 27 -7.13 -1.35 -3.77
N VAL A 28 -6.96 -2.66 -3.51
CA VAL A 28 -8.08 -3.56 -3.21
C VAL A 28 -8.80 -3.12 -1.93
N GLY A 29 -8.06 -2.76 -0.88
CA GLY A 29 -8.63 -2.26 0.38
C GLY A 29 -9.46 -1.00 0.20
N CYS A 30 -8.98 -0.03 -0.58
CA CYS A 30 -9.73 1.19 -0.91
C CYS A 30 -11.01 0.88 -1.67
N TRP A 31 -10.96 -0.01 -2.67
CA TRP A 31 -12.16 -0.38 -3.41
C TRP A 31 -13.16 -1.17 -2.56
N ALA A 32 -12.68 -2.07 -1.71
CA ALA A 32 -13.51 -2.80 -0.77
C ALA A 32 -14.22 -1.85 0.20
N LEU A 33 -13.53 -0.81 0.69
CA LEU A 33 -14.10 0.21 1.57
C LEU A 33 -15.28 0.95 0.92
N ILE A 34 -15.07 1.39 -0.33
CA ILE A 34 -16.11 2.09 -1.09
C ILE A 34 -17.27 1.13 -1.38
N GLY A 35 -16.96 -0.09 -1.81
CA GLY A 35 -17.96 -1.13 -2.06
C GLY A 35 -18.80 -1.47 -0.82
N ALA A 36 -18.17 -1.58 0.35
CA ALA A 36 -18.85 -1.82 1.62
C ALA A 36 -19.85 -0.70 1.92
N TYR A 37 -19.42 0.56 1.85
CA TYR A 37 -20.34 1.69 2.07
C TYR A 37 -21.49 1.71 1.06
N LEU A 38 -21.21 1.48 -0.23
CA LEU A 38 -22.25 1.53 -1.26
C LEU A 38 -23.25 0.38 -1.17
N THR A 39 -22.83 -0.81 -0.69
CA THR A 39 -23.69 -2.00 -0.67
C THR A 39 -24.40 -2.20 0.67
N THR A 40 -23.74 -1.90 1.79
CA THR A 40 -24.29 -2.13 3.15
C THR A 40 -24.64 -0.83 3.87
N GLY A 41 -24.23 0.33 3.34
CA GLY A 41 -24.35 1.62 4.02
C GLY A 41 -23.36 1.78 5.19
N GLN A 42 -22.46 0.82 5.41
CA GLN A 42 -21.61 0.75 6.59
C GLN A 42 -20.16 0.46 6.18
N ILE A 43 -19.25 1.29 6.68
CA ILE A 43 -17.81 1.10 6.47
C ILE A 43 -17.22 0.11 7.47
N ILE A 44 -17.71 0.15 8.72
CA ILE A 44 -17.35 -0.80 9.78
C ILE A 44 -18.65 -1.49 10.19
N PRO A 45 -18.75 -2.83 10.06
CA PRO A 45 -19.94 -3.54 10.52
C PRO A 45 -20.03 -3.42 12.04
N GLY A 46 -21.15 -2.89 12.53
CA GLY A 46 -21.46 -2.92 13.95
C GLY A 46 -21.89 -4.33 14.35
N ILE A 47 -20.97 -5.15 14.85
CA ILE A 47 -21.34 -6.34 15.62
C ILE A 47 -21.79 -5.82 16.99
N VAL A 48 -23.05 -6.03 17.34
CA VAL A 48 -23.61 -5.79 18.67
C VAL A 48 -23.40 -6.98 19.59
#